data_AF-A0A2E8F471-F1
#
_entry.id   AF-A0A2E8F471-F1
#
_cell.length_a   1.000
_cell.length_b   1.000
_cell.length_c   1.000
_cell.angle_alpha   90.00
_cell.angle_beta   90.00
_cell.angle_gamma   90.00
#
_symmetry.space_group_name_H-M   'P 1'
#
loop_
_entity.id
_entity.type
_entity.pdbx_description
1 polymer ?
#
loop_
_entity_poly.entity_id
_entity_poly.type
_entity_poly.pdbx_seq_one_letter_code
_entity_poly.pdbx_strand_id
1 'polypeptide(L)'
;MPVPCNLHWCRVILPTVLALLAFVLWVGLAQAQSPDAAPKPPQIPTYLEEEAQRIDGMLMCPVCPAETIDQAQVEIARQMRRLVREKLSQGDDRREILEFFADRYGNDILAAPPKSGVNLIAWLVPIFGVLGALAAGLMVIRSMTRQGAREGVDDVAIDDDLAPYLDIIDQNLGFEESGLPGQTENRQLPNIVSGTGPEANYEPESATGDPESPVQDVK
;
A
#
# COMPACT_ATOMS: atom_id res chain seq x y z
N MET A 1 60.66 10.19 26.88
CA MET A 1 60.35 8.90 26.21
C MET A 1 59.65 9.23 24.91
N PRO A 2 60.23 8.89 23.76
CA PRO A 2 59.66 9.20 22.45
C PRO A 2 58.46 8.29 22.20
N VAL A 3 57.32 8.87 21.83
CA VAL A 3 56.18 8.10 21.34
C VAL A 3 56.48 7.77 19.87
N PRO A 4 56.62 6.49 19.46
CA PRO A 4 56.77 6.17 18.05
C PRO A 4 55.42 6.44 17.36
N CYS A 5 55.29 7.62 16.77
CA CYS A 5 54.12 7.96 15.97
C CYS A 5 54.25 7.23 14.63
N ASN A 6 53.63 6.05 14.55
CA ASN A 6 53.44 5.36 13.28
C ASN A 6 52.67 6.29 12.33
N LEU A 7 53.35 6.69 11.25
CA LEU A 7 52.98 7.76 10.32
C LEU A 7 51.61 7.56 9.63
N HIS A 8 51.03 6.37 9.69
CA HIS A 8 49.68 6.10 9.21
C HIS A 8 48.57 6.57 10.15
N TRP A 9 48.76 6.54 11.47
CA TRP A 9 47.70 6.94 12.40
C TRP A 9 47.53 8.46 12.45
N CYS A 10 48.63 9.19 12.32
CA CYS A 10 48.62 10.66 12.26
C CYS A 10 48.01 11.20 10.95
N ARG A 11 48.16 10.47 9.83
CA ARG A 11 47.55 10.84 8.54
C ARG A 11 46.05 10.59 8.45
N VAL A 12 45.49 9.73 9.30
CA VAL A 12 44.04 9.42 9.32
C VAL A 12 43.31 10.17 10.43
N ILE A 13 43.95 10.43 11.57
CA ILE A 13 43.32 11.15 12.69
C ILE A 13 43.27 12.67 12.43
N LEU A 14 44.26 13.24 11.75
CA LEU A 14 44.25 14.67 11.40
C LEU A 14 43.07 15.07 10.49
N PRO A 15 42.78 14.38 9.36
CA PRO A 15 41.65 14.75 8.50
C PRO A 15 40.30 14.44 9.13
N THR A 16 40.18 13.40 9.97
CA THR A 16 38.90 13.10 10.65
C THR A 16 38.57 14.15 11.71
N VAL A 17 39.55 14.62 12.48
CA VAL A 17 39.36 15.73 13.43
C VAL A 17 39.05 17.04 12.69
N LEU A 18 39.71 17.32 11.58
CA LEU A 18 39.42 18.51 10.75
C LEU A 18 38.02 18.45 10.14
N ALA A 19 37.59 17.28 9.65
CA ALA A 19 36.24 17.07 9.12
C ALA A 19 35.18 17.20 10.22
N LEU A 20 35.42 16.68 11.42
CA LEU A 20 34.52 16.85 12.56
C LEU A 20 34.42 18.31 13.01
N LEU A 21 35.53 19.03 13.07
CA LEU A 21 35.52 20.47 13.38
C LEU A 21 34.79 21.28 12.31
N ALA A 22 35.00 20.98 11.02
CA ALA A 22 34.27 21.61 9.92
C ALA A 22 32.77 21.31 9.98
N PHE A 23 32.39 20.06 10.32
CA PHE A 23 31.00 19.67 10.49
C PHE A 23 30.33 20.39 11.66
N VAL A 24 31.02 20.50 12.80
CA VAL A 24 30.53 21.27 13.96
C VAL A 24 30.42 22.76 13.63
N LEU A 25 31.35 23.33 12.86
CA LEU A 25 31.27 24.71 12.39
C LEU A 25 30.09 24.92 11.43
N TRP A 26 29.85 23.98 10.52
CA TRP A 26 28.76 24.05 9.54
C TRP A 26 27.39 23.93 10.22
N VAL A 27 27.27 23.00 11.18
CA VAL A 27 26.08 22.85 12.03
C VAL A 27 25.89 24.08 12.92
N GLY A 28 26.96 24.66 13.46
CA GLY A 28 26.90 25.89 14.25
C GLY A 28 26.43 27.10 13.44
N LEU A 29 26.85 27.20 12.18
CA LEU A 29 26.43 28.28 11.27
C LEU A 29 24.96 28.14 10.84
N ALA A 30 24.43 26.91 10.76
CA ALA A 30 23.01 26.69 10.48
C ALA A 30 22.08 27.21 11.60
N GLN A 31 22.56 27.24 12.85
CA GLN A 31 21.78 27.64 14.02
C GLN A 31 21.78 29.15 14.30
N ALA A 32 22.43 29.96 13.47
CA ALA A 32 22.51 31.42 13.66
C ALA A 32 21.30 32.19 13.06
N GLN A 33 20.32 31.49 12.50
CA GLN A 33 19.07 32.10 12.02
C GLN A 33 18.10 32.29 13.19
N SER A 34 18.34 33.31 14.01
CA SER A 34 17.35 33.81 14.95
C SER A 34 16.22 34.47 14.15
N PRO A 35 14.96 34.03 14.24
CA PRO A 35 13.85 34.73 13.59
C PRO A 35 13.74 36.12 14.20
N ASP A 36 13.78 37.16 13.36
CA ASP A 36 13.54 38.55 13.76
C ASP A 36 12.23 38.65 14.57
N ALA A 37 12.29 39.43 15.65
CA ALA A 37 11.16 39.67 16.55
C ALA A 37 9.89 39.99 15.77
N ALA A 38 8.89 39.10 15.88
CA ALA A 38 7.65 39.20 15.15
C ALA A 38 6.95 40.55 15.41
N PRO A 39 6.42 41.22 14.37
CA PRO A 39 5.58 42.40 14.53
C PRO A 39 4.41 42.11 15.50
N LYS A 40 4.21 42.99 16.48
CA LYS A 40 3.15 42.85 17.48
C LYS A 40 1.78 42.77 16.77
N PRO A 41 0.93 41.76 17.08
CA PRO A 41 -0.37 41.63 16.43
C PRO A 41 -1.27 42.86 16.73
N PRO A 42 -2.22 43.17 15.83
CA PRO A 42 -3.19 44.22 16.07
C PRO A 42 -3.98 43.93 17.36
N GLN A 43 -4.14 44.97 18.18
CA GLN A 43 -4.70 44.85 19.53
C GLN A 43 -6.23 44.79 19.43
N ILE A 44 -6.79 43.59 19.38
CA ILE A 44 -8.23 43.34 19.59
C ILE A 44 -8.51 43.10 21.08
N PRO A 45 -9.76 43.30 21.56
CA PRO A 45 -10.10 43.03 22.94
C PRO A 45 -9.89 41.55 23.29
N THR A 46 -9.48 41.27 24.53
CA THR A 46 -9.03 39.92 24.97
C THR A 46 -10.03 38.81 24.68
N TYR A 47 -11.35 39.08 24.71
CA TYR A 47 -12.38 38.09 24.43
C TYR A 47 -12.44 37.65 22.95
N LEU A 48 -11.98 38.51 22.02
CA LEU A 48 -11.87 38.17 20.60
C LEU A 48 -10.53 37.51 20.26
N GLU A 49 -9.49 37.73 21.06
CA GLU A 49 -8.17 37.14 20.81
C GLU A 49 -8.20 35.61 20.94
N GLU A 50 -8.94 35.06 21.92
CA GLU A 50 -9.13 33.61 22.04
C GLU A 50 -9.86 33.04 20.82
N GLU A 51 -10.84 33.77 20.29
CA GLU A 51 -11.59 33.34 19.11
C GLU A 51 -10.71 33.41 17.85
N ALA A 52 -9.89 34.46 17.73
CA ALA A 52 -8.90 34.60 16.67
C ALA A 52 -7.91 33.44 16.67
N GLN A 53 -7.36 33.08 17.84
CA GLN A 53 -6.44 31.94 17.97
C GLN A 53 -7.10 30.61 17.59
N ARG A 54 -8.37 30.41 17.96
CA ARG A 54 -9.12 29.22 17.55
C ARG A 54 -9.34 29.15 16.04
N ILE A 55 -9.54 30.29 15.37
CA ILE A 55 -9.69 30.36 13.91
C ILE A 55 -8.34 30.15 13.23
N ASP A 56 -7.28 30.75 13.76
CA ASP A 56 -5.92 30.61 13.24
C ASP A 56 -5.45 29.15 13.24
N GLY A 57 -5.78 28.38 14.28
CA GLY A 57 -5.47 26.94 14.33
C GLY A 57 -6.32 26.05 13.40
N MET A 58 -7.38 26.58 12.78
CA MET A 58 -8.22 25.86 11.81
C MET A 58 -7.81 26.12 10.35
N LEU A 59 -6.93 27.09 10.13
CA LEU A 59 -6.48 27.52 8.81
C LEU A 59 -5.06 27.02 8.56
N MET A 60 -4.87 26.27 7.48
CA MET A 60 -3.57 25.81 7.01
C MET A 60 -2.88 26.90 6.17
N CYS A 61 -1.56 27.03 6.32
CA CYS A 61 -0.76 27.94 5.52
C CYS A 61 -0.59 27.38 4.09
N PRO A 62 -1.01 28.08 3.03
CA PRO A 62 -0.98 27.55 1.65
C PRO A 62 0.44 27.41 1.07
N VAL A 63 1.44 28.03 1.69
CA VAL A 63 2.84 28.00 1.23
C VAL A 63 3.76 27.23 2.19
N CYS A 64 3.25 26.80 3.34
CA CYS A 64 4.03 26.15 4.37
C CYS A 64 3.75 24.64 4.34
N PRO A 65 4.76 23.79 4.58
CA PRO A 65 4.55 22.35 4.62
C PRO A 65 3.76 21.96 5.88
N ALA A 66 2.49 21.57 5.71
CA ALA A 66 1.65 20.96 6.74
C ALA A 66 1.57 21.72 8.08
N GLU A 67 1.57 23.05 8.02
CA GLU A 67 1.58 23.92 9.20
C GLU A 67 0.41 24.89 9.17
N THR A 68 -0.18 25.15 10.34
CA THR A 68 -1.28 26.11 10.53
C THR A 68 -0.77 27.54 10.58
N ILE A 69 -1.64 28.52 10.31
CA ILE A 69 -1.23 29.93 10.24
C ILE A 69 -0.81 30.51 11.61
N ASP A 70 -1.19 29.87 12.72
CA ASP A 70 -0.76 30.25 14.08
C ASP A 70 0.72 29.91 14.34
N GLN A 71 1.20 28.77 13.84
CA GLN A 71 2.58 28.30 14.00
C GLN A 71 3.52 28.91 12.94
N ALA A 72 3.02 29.05 11.71
CA ALA A 72 3.83 29.45 10.57
C ALA A 72 4.43 30.87 10.74
N GLN A 73 5.76 30.96 10.69
CA GLN A 73 6.52 32.22 10.82
C GLN A 73 6.84 32.89 9.47
N VAL A 74 5.91 32.84 8.53
CA VAL A 74 6.04 33.46 7.20
C VAL A 74 5.18 34.72 7.08
N GLU A 75 5.55 35.64 6.19
CA GLU A 75 4.81 36.91 6.02
C GLU A 75 3.35 36.70 5.63
N ILE A 76 3.07 35.70 4.79
CA ILE A 76 1.69 35.39 4.39
C ILE A 76 0.82 34.97 5.58
N ALA A 77 1.36 34.17 6.51
CA ALA A 77 0.66 33.77 7.73
C ALA A 77 0.41 34.97 8.63
N ARG A 78 1.39 35.89 8.77
CA ARG A 78 1.20 37.15 9.50
C ARG A 78 0.11 38.03 8.89
N GLN A 79 0.00 38.06 7.57
CA GLN A 79 -1.06 38.82 6.89
C GLN A 79 -2.44 38.18 7.11
N MET A 80 -2.55 36.85 7.00
CA MET A 80 -3.80 36.13 7.26
C MET A 80 -4.29 36.32 8.70
N ARG A 81 -3.40 36.19 9.69
CA ARG A 81 -3.75 36.44 11.10
C ARG A 81 -4.17 37.89 11.37
N ARG A 82 -3.68 38.87 10.59
CA ARG A 82 -4.18 40.25 10.68
C ARG A 82 -5.60 40.35 10.14
N LEU A 83 -5.86 39.70 9.01
CA LEU A 83 -7.16 39.70 8.35
C LEU A 83 -8.24 38.99 9.17
N VAL A 84 -7.91 37.87 9.85
CA VAL A 84 -8.82 37.19 10.79
C VAL A 84 -9.28 38.14 11.90
N ARG A 85 -8.35 38.91 12.48
CA ARG A 85 -8.67 39.86 13.55
C ARG A 85 -9.48 41.05 13.07
N GLU A 86 -9.20 41.54 11.87
CA GLU A 86 -9.99 42.58 11.22
C GLU A 86 -11.42 42.11 11.00
N LYS A 87 -11.59 40.89 10.48
CA LYS A 87 -12.90 40.26 10.25
C LYS A 87 -13.69 40.03 11.54
N LEU A 88 -13.04 39.53 12.59
CA LEU A 88 -13.65 39.42 13.92
C LEU A 88 -14.07 40.77 14.49
N SER A 89 -13.29 41.82 14.24
CA SER A 89 -13.65 43.19 14.67
C SER A 89 -14.83 43.77 13.91
N GLN A 90 -15.09 43.29 12.69
CA GLN A 90 -16.26 43.65 11.87
C GLN A 90 -17.54 42.93 12.33
N GLY A 91 -17.42 41.89 13.19
CA GLY A 91 -18.55 41.12 13.71
C GLY A 91 -18.90 39.87 12.88
N ASP A 92 -18.04 39.47 11.95
CA ASP A 92 -18.24 38.27 11.13
C ASP A 92 -18.20 37.01 12.01
N ASP A 93 -19.09 36.05 11.73
CA ASP A 93 -19.11 34.75 12.43
C ASP A 93 -17.92 33.89 12.00
N ARG A 94 -17.47 32.98 12.87
CA ARG A 94 -16.41 32.02 12.58
C ARG A 94 -16.58 31.33 11.23
N ARG A 95 -17.80 30.89 10.88
CA ARG A 95 -18.05 30.19 9.61
C ARG A 95 -17.87 31.10 8.41
N GLU A 96 -18.32 32.33 8.49
CA GLU A 96 -18.19 33.33 7.43
C GLU A 96 -16.72 33.68 7.19
N ILE A 97 -15.93 33.76 8.26
CA ILE A 97 -14.48 33.94 8.17
C ILE A 97 -13.83 32.75 7.44
N LEU A 98 -14.14 31.52 7.84
CA LEU A 98 -13.60 30.32 7.19
C LEU A 98 -14.02 30.23 5.71
N GLU A 99 -15.26 30.54 5.39
CA GLU A 99 -15.79 30.56 4.03
C GLU A 99 -15.11 31.63 3.16
N PHE A 100 -14.88 32.82 3.71
CA PHE A 100 -14.12 33.88 3.05
C PHE A 100 -12.70 33.44 2.69
N PHE A 101 -12.03 32.73 3.60
CA PHE A 101 -10.70 32.19 3.33
C PHE A 101 -10.75 31.02 2.33
N ALA A 102 -11.78 30.16 2.39
CA ALA A 102 -11.97 29.05 1.45
C ALA A 102 -12.21 29.54 0.01
N ASP A 103 -13.02 30.58 -0.15
CA ASP A 103 -13.32 31.17 -1.47
C ASP A 103 -12.06 31.78 -2.12
N ARG A 104 -11.17 32.37 -1.31
CA ARG A 104 -9.98 33.05 -1.81
C ARG A 104 -8.74 32.17 -1.96
N TYR A 105 -8.55 31.20 -1.07
CA TYR A 105 -7.36 30.35 -1.02
C TYR A 105 -7.63 28.87 -1.36
N GLY A 106 -8.89 28.48 -1.55
CA GLY A 106 -9.31 27.13 -1.90
C GLY A 106 -9.77 26.30 -0.69
N ASN A 107 -10.38 25.15 -0.93
CA ASN A 107 -10.88 24.28 0.15
C ASN A 107 -9.76 23.58 0.95
N ASP A 108 -8.55 23.51 0.40
CA ASP A 108 -7.41 22.82 1.00
C ASP A 108 -6.80 23.58 2.19
N ILE A 109 -7.19 24.84 2.40
CA ILE A 109 -6.73 25.65 3.54
C ILE A 109 -7.57 25.43 4.81
N LEU A 110 -8.74 24.80 4.70
CA LEU A 110 -9.54 24.46 5.88
C LEU A 110 -9.06 23.11 6.41
N ALA A 111 -8.76 23.04 7.71
CA ALA A 111 -8.42 21.78 8.37
C ALA A 111 -9.52 20.71 8.28
N ALA A 112 -10.76 21.12 7.95
CA ALA A 112 -11.86 20.23 7.65
C ALA A 112 -12.47 20.58 6.28
N PRO A 113 -12.44 19.66 5.29
CA PRO A 113 -13.04 19.92 3.99
C PRO A 113 -14.55 20.17 4.15
N PRO A 114 -15.11 21.25 3.58
CA PRO A 114 -16.54 21.50 3.62
C PRO A 114 -17.30 20.34 2.97
N LYS A 115 -18.40 19.91 3.58
CA LYS A 115 -19.22 18.76 3.15
C LYS A 115 -20.02 19.01 1.86
N SER A 116 -19.62 19.95 1.00
CA SER A 116 -20.41 20.36 -0.16
C SER A 116 -19.90 19.73 -1.47
N GLY A 117 -20.73 18.84 -2.03
CA GLY A 117 -20.76 18.49 -3.46
C GLY A 117 -19.77 17.40 -3.89
N VAL A 118 -18.53 17.78 -4.16
CA VAL A 118 -17.55 16.90 -4.83
C VAL A 118 -17.06 15.75 -3.93
N ASN A 119 -16.93 15.98 -2.62
CA ASN A 119 -16.59 14.92 -1.67
C ASN A 119 -17.66 13.82 -1.61
N LEU A 120 -18.93 14.16 -1.88
CA LEU A 120 -20.01 13.18 -1.91
C LEU A 120 -19.90 12.26 -3.13
N ILE A 121 -19.52 12.80 -4.29
CA ILE A 121 -19.31 12.01 -5.52
C ILE A 121 -18.10 11.10 -5.36
N ALA A 122 -17.01 11.59 -4.76
CA ALA A 122 -15.83 10.77 -4.46
C ALA A 122 -16.17 9.56 -3.58
N TRP A 123 -17.14 9.70 -2.68
CA TRP A 123 -17.63 8.61 -1.83
C TRP A 123 -18.60 7.65 -2.54
N LEU A 124 -19.28 8.10 -3.59
CA LEU A 124 -20.17 7.26 -4.41
C LEU A 124 -19.38 6.31 -5.33
N VAL A 125 -18.23 6.73 -5.86
CA VAL A 125 -17.37 5.91 -6.74
C VAL A 125 -17.04 4.52 -6.15
N PRO A 126 -16.54 4.37 -4.91
CA PRO A 126 -16.24 3.05 -4.35
C PRO A 126 -17.50 2.18 -4.17
N ILE A 127 -18.64 2.77 -3.79
CA ILE A 127 -19.91 2.04 -3.61
C ILE A 127 -20.40 1.48 -4.94
N PHE A 128 -20.41 2.30 -6.00
CA PHE A 128 -20.81 1.85 -7.34
C PHE A 128 -19.81 0.87 -7.95
N GLY A 129 -18.51 1.02 -7.66
CA GLY A 129 -17.48 0.07 -8.08
C GLY A 129 -17.73 -1.34 -7.53
N VAL A 130 -18.02 -1.45 -6.22
CA VAL A 130 -18.33 -2.75 -5.59
C VAL A 130 -19.63 -3.34 -6.15
N LEU A 131 -20.70 -2.54 -6.27
CA LEU A 131 -21.97 -3.00 -6.82
C LEU A 131 -21.82 -3.46 -8.28
N GLY A 132 -21.07 -2.72 -9.09
CA GLY A 132 -20.79 -3.06 -10.48
C GLY A 132 -19.98 -4.35 -10.61
N ALA A 133 -18.93 -4.52 -9.79
CA ALA A 133 -18.13 -5.74 -9.77
C ALA A 133 -18.95 -6.97 -9.34
N LEU A 134 -19.81 -6.81 -8.35
CA LEU A 134 -20.67 -7.89 -7.85
C LEU A 134 -21.74 -8.28 -8.89
N ALA A 135 -22.35 -7.29 -9.55
CA ALA A 135 -23.29 -7.53 -10.64
C ALA A 135 -22.62 -8.21 -11.86
N ALA A 136 -21.43 -7.75 -12.26
CA ALA A 136 -20.67 -8.35 -13.35
C ALA A 136 -20.23 -9.79 -13.01
N GLY A 137 -19.73 -10.02 -11.79
CA GLY A 137 -19.36 -11.36 -11.32
C GLY A 137 -20.55 -12.31 -11.31
N LEU A 138 -21.70 -11.89 -10.79
CA LEU A 138 -22.93 -12.67 -10.83
C LEU A 138 -23.39 -12.94 -12.26
N MET A 139 -23.30 -11.96 -13.17
CA MET A 139 -23.68 -12.12 -14.57
C MET A 139 -22.81 -13.16 -15.29
N VAL A 140 -21.48 -13.13 -15.08
CA VAL A 140 -20.53 -14.10 -15.65
C VAL A 140 -20.78 -15.51 -15.10
N ILE A 141 -20.96 -15.66 -13.79
CA ILE A 141 -21.29 -16.96 -13.17
C ILE A 141 -22.62 -17.50 -13.74
N ARG A 142 -23.60 -16.63 -13.94
CA ARG A 142 -24.91 -17.00 -14.50
C ARG A 142 -24.84 -17.33 -15.99
N SER A 143 -23.91 -16.76 -16.76
CA SER A 143 -23.73 -17.12 -18.18
C SER A 143 -23.04 -18.47 -18.33
N MET A 144 -22.06 -18.79 -17.49
CA MET A 144 -21.36 -20.09 -17.52
C MET A 144 -22.30 -21.25 -17.16
N THR A 145 -23.17 -21.05 -16.17
CA THR A 145 -24.17 -22.07 -15.78
C THR A 145 -25.26 -22.30 -16.82
N ARG A 146 -25.51 -21.35 -17.74
CA ARG A 146 -26.44 -21.55 -18.87
C ARG A 146 -25.78 -22.20 -20.08
N GLN A 147 -24.46 -22.12 -20.22
CA GLN A 147 -23.70 -22.75 -21.30
C GLN A 147 -23.42 -24.24 -21.02
N GLY A 148 -23.21 -24.62 -19.74
CA GLY A 148 -23.04 -26.02 -19.34
C GLY A 148 -24.26 -26.94 -19.59
N ALA A 149 -25.42 -26.39 -19.98
CA ALA A 149 -26.60 -27.18 -20.34
C ALA A 149 -26.66 -27.57 -21.84
N ARG A 150 -25.72 -27.11 -22.67
CA ARG A 150 -25.66 -27.44 -24.11
C ARG A 150 -24.41 -28.24 -24.50
N GLU A 151 -23.53 -28.51 -23.54
CA GLU A 151 -22.22 -29.16 -23.76
C GLU A 151 -22.07 -30.44 -22.93
N GLY A 152 -23.18 -31.17 -22.84
CA GLY A 152 -23.21 -32.49 -22.23
C GLY A 152 -24.36 -33.26 -22.85
N VAL A 153 -24.09 -33.90 -23.99
CA VAL A 153 -24.77 -35.11 -24.52
C VAL A 153 -24.27 -35.50 -25.93
N ASP A 154 -23.54 -34.64 -26.68
CA ASP A 154 -23.26 -34.93 -28.11
C ASP A 154 -21.83 -35.40 -28.48
N ASP A 155 -20.91 -35.69 -27.55
CA ASP A 155 -19.58 -36.19 -27.96
C ASP A 155 -18.92 -37.19 -27.00
N VAL A 156 -19.67 -38.23 -26.64
CA VAL A 156 -19.06 -39.55 -26.40
C VAL A 156 -19.75 -40.54 -27.33
N ALA A 157 -19.77 -40.19 -28.62
CA ALA A 157 -19.74 -41.25 -29.62
C ALA A 157 -18.34 -41.84 -29.53
N ILE A 158 -18.25 -43.14 -29.28
CA ILE A 158 -17.00 -43.88 -29.53
C ILE A 158 -16.56 -43.48 -30.94
N ASP A 159 -15.42 -42.82 -31.05
CA ASP A 159 -14.90 -42.37 -32.32
C ASP A 159 -14.69 -43.59 -33.22
N ASP A 160 -15.26 -43.53 -34.43
CA ASP A 160 -15.13 -44.55 -35.48
C ASP A 160 -13.63 -44.91 -35.74
N ASP A 161 -12.72 -44.00 -35.39
CA ASP A 161 -11.27 -44.14 -35.51
C ASP A 161 -10.62 -44.97 -34.39
N LEU A 162 -11.31 -45.19 -33.25
CA LEU A 162 -10.79 -45.99 -32.13
C LEU A 162 -11.25 -47.45 -32.16
N ALA A 163 -12.33 -47.74 -32.89
CA ALA A 163 -12.80 -49.10 -33.14
C ALA A 163 -11.70 -50.06 -33.64
N PRO A 164 -10.81 -49.69 -34.59
CA PRO A 164 -9.73 -50.57 -35.03
C PRO A 164 -8.66 -50.82 -33.97
N TYR A 165 -8.48 -49.93 -32.99
CA TYR A 165 -7.53 -50.11 -31.90
C TYR A 165 -8.09 -51.00 -30.78
N LEU A 166 -9.39 -50.92 -30.52
CA LEU A 166 -10.08 -51.79 -29.56
C LEU A 166 -10.08 -53.25 -30.03
N ASP A 167 -10.30 -53.50 -31.32
CA ASP A 167 -10.23 -54.84 -31.93
C ASP A 167 -8.84 -55.50 -31.75
N ILE A 168 -7.77 -54.71 -31.87
CA ILE A 168 -6.39 -55.16 -31.64
C ILE A 168 -6.15 -55.51 -30.16
N ILE A 169 -6.76 -54.79 -29.23
CA ILE A 169 -6.64 -55.07 -27.79
C ILE A 169 -7.33 -56.39 -27.46
N ASP A 170 -8.52 -56.63 -27.98
CA ASP A 170 -9.28 -57.86 -27.73
C ASP A 170 -8.59 -59.10 -28.33
N GLN A 171 -8.00 -58.97 -29.51
CA GLN A 171 -7.21 -60.02 -30.15
C GLN A 171 -5.90 -60.33 -29.38
N ASN A 172 -5.24 -59.31 -28.84
CA ASN A 172 -4.04 -59.48 -28.02
C ASN A 172 -4.34 -59.99 -26.60
N LEU A 173 -5.54 -59.71 -26.09
CA LEU A 173 -6.01 -60.21 -24.80
C LEU A 173 -6.58 -61.64 -24.90
N GLY A 174 -6.66 -62.22 -26.11
CA GLY A 174 -6.95 -63.63 -26.31
C GLY A 174 -8.34 -64.03 -25.82
N PHE A 175 -9.35 -63.19 -26.07
CA PHE A 175 -10.74 -63.50 -25.74
C PHE A 175 -11.57 -63.89 -26.95
N GLU A 176 -11.05 -64.75 -27.83
CA GLU A 176 -11.89 -65.53 -28.75
C GLU A 176 -11.53 -67.02 -28.68
N GLU A 177 -12.50 -67.77 -28.15
CA GLU A 177 -12.73 -69.20 -28.35
C GLU A 177 -11.65 -70.22 -27.92
N SER A 178 -11.74 -70.65 -26.67
CA SER A 178 -11.96 -72.09 -26.45
C SER A 178 -13.11 -72.27 -25.47
N GLY A 179 -14.25 -72.72 -25.99
CA GLY A 179 -15.37 -73.15 -25.17
C GLY A 179 -14.93 -74.16 -24.10
N LEU A 180 -15.48 -74.01 -22.90
CA LEU A 180 -15.55 -75.02 -21.86
C LEU A 180 -15.96 -76.38 -22.47
N PRO A 181 -15.36 -77.51 -22.02
CA PRO A 181 -15.54 -77.90 -20.62
C PRO A 181 -14.35 -78.63 -19.98
N GLY A 182 -14.22 -78.48 -18.66
CA GLY A 182 -13.58 -79.50 -17.84
C GLY A 182 -12.62 -78.99 -16.79
N GLN A 183 -12.96 -79.33 -15.55
CA GLN A 183 -12.05 -79.65 -14.44
C GLN A 183 -11.65 -78.49 -13.51
N THR A 184 -12.54 -78.30 -12.53
CA THR A 184 -12.24 -78.33 -11.10
C THR A 184 -10.85 -78.86 -10.73
N GLU A 185 -9.96 -78.03 -10.17
CA GLU A 185 -9.08 -78.45 -9.06
C GLU A 185 -8.39 -77.24 -8.39
N ASN A 186 -8.80 -76.96 -7.16
CA ASN A 186 -8.02 -76.43 -6.04
C ASN A 186 -6.68 -75.71 -6.35
N ARG A 187 -6.68 -74.38 -6.26
CA ARG A 187 -5.50 -73.64 -5.78
C ARG A 187 -5.89 -72.68 -4.67
N GLN A 188 -5.89 -73.26 -3.47
CA GLN A 188 -5.83 -72.58 -2.19
C GLN A 188 -4.67 -71.55 -2.23
N LEU A 189 -4.97 -70.25 -2.20
CA LEU A 189 -3.98 -69.23 -1.88
C LEU A 189 -3.96 -69.01 -0.36
N PRO A 190 -2.81 -69.16 0.32
CA PRO A 190 -2.71 -68.84 1.73
C PRO A 190 -2.45 -67.35 1.97
N ASN A 191 -3.11 -66.89 3.03
CA ASN A 191 -3.01 -65.66 3.80
C ASN A 191 -1.85 -64.66 3.57
N ILE A 192 -2.26 -63.42 3.25
CA ILE A 192 -2.03 -62.17 4.00
C ILE A 192 -1.06 -62.20 5.19
N VAL A 193 -0.04 -61.34 5.17
CA VAL A 193 0.47 -60.64 6.36
C VAL A 193 1.28 -59.36 6.02
N SER A 194 0.89 -58.28 6.72
CA SER A 194 1.66 -57.12 7.23
C SER A 194 2.45 -56.24 6.25
N GLY A 195 2.17 -54.93 6.12
CA GLY A 195 2.37 -53.87 7.14
C GLY A 195 3.76 -53.26 6.90
N THR A 196 4.01 -51.95 6.77
CA THR A 196 3.60 -50.80 7.60
C THR A 196 4.01 -49.50 6.88
N GLY A 197 3.15 -48.48 6.90
CA GLY A 197 3.54 -47.08 6.62
C GLY A 197 4.39 -46.49 7.75
N PRO A 198 4.91 -45.25 7.57
CA PRO A 198 4.28 -44.17 8.32
C PRO A 198 4.21 -42.81 7.60
N GLU A 199 3.22 -42.04 8.04
CA GLU A 199 3.07 -40.60 7.88
C GLU A 199 4.22 -39.82 8.51
N ALA A 200 4.62 -38.69 7.91
CA ALA A 200 5.27 -37.60 8.61
C ALA A 200 5.10 -36.27 7.84
N ASN A 201 4.28 -35.39 8.40
CA ASN A 201 4.23 -33.96 8.11
C ASN A 201 5.39 -33.22 8.81
N TYR A 202 5.66 -31.99 8.33
CA TYR A 202 6.05 -30.77 9.08
C TYR A 202 7.35 -30.08 8.60
N GLU A 203 7.14 -28.87 8.04
CA GLU A 203 8.09 -27.76 7.80
C GLU A 203 8.90 -27.38 9.05
N PRO A 204 10.10 -26.75 8.94
CA PRO A 204 10.13 -25.29 9.07
C PRO A 204 11.26 -24.56 8.32
N GLU A 205 10.99 -23.28 8.03
CA GLU A 205 11.87 -22.11 8.19
C GLU A 205 13.31 -22.11 7.62
N SER A 206 13.59 -21.15 6.73
CA SER A 206 14.19 -19.86 7.11
C SER A 206 14.95 -19.24 5.94
N ALA A 207 14.66 -17.96 5.74
CA ALA A 207 15.36 -17.09 4.83
C ALA A 207 16.79 -16.86 5.31
N THR A 208 17.75 -16.94 4.39
CA THR A 208 18.96 -16.10 4.45
C THR A 208 19.35 -15.81 3.00
N GLY A 209 19.06 -14.59 2.56
CA GLY A 209 19.55 -14.06 1.29
C GLY A 209 21.03 -13.71 1.42
N ASP A 210 21.81 -14.24 0.50
CA ASP A 210 23.19 -13.82 0.25
C ASP A 210 23.23 -12.41 -0.37
N PRO A 211 24.15 -11.53 0.08
CA PRO A 211 24.43 -10.27 -0.56
C PRO A 211 25.74 -10.36 -1.35
N GLU A 212 25.70 -10.53 -2.67
CA GLU A 212 26.85 -10.14 -3.53
C GLU A 212 26.47 -10.17 -5.02
N SER A 213 26.34 -8.99 -5.65
CA SER A 213 27.18 -8.66 -6.81
C SER A 213 26.95 -7.21 -7.28
N PRO A 214 27.99 -6.52 -7.79
CA PRO A 214 27.95 -5.10 -8.10
C PRO A 214 27.96 -4.78 -9.62
N VAL A 215 27.91 -3.47 -9.92
CA VAL A 215 28.35 -2.78 -11.15
C VAL A 215 27.40 -2.82 -12.36
N GLN A 216 26.77 -1.68 -12.70
CA GLN A 216 27.31 -0.76 -13.72
C GLN A 216 26.39 0.43 -14.00
N ASP A 217 27.02 1.61 -13.88
CA ASP A 217 26.64 2.92 -14.37
C ASP A 217 26.15 2.91 -15.82
N VAL A 218 25.07 3.65 -16.07
CA VAL A 218 24.73 4.15 -17.41
C VAL A 218 24.65 5.67 -17.36
N LYS A 219 25.47 6.24 -18.24
CA LYS A 219 25.75 7.63 -18.54
C LYS A 219 24.54 8.47 -18.95
#